data_AF-A0A5C7W6F9-F1
#
_entry.id   AF-A0A5C7W6F9-F1
#
_cell.length_a   1.000
_cell.length_b   1.000
_cell.length_c   1.000
_cell.angle_alpha   90.00
_cell.angle_beta   90.00
_cell.angle_gamma   90.00
#
_symmetry.space_group_name_H-M   'P 1'
#
loop_
_entity.id
_entity.type
_entity.pdbx_description
1 polymer ?
#
loop_
_entity_poly.entity_id
_entity_poly.type
_entity_poly.pdbx_seq_one_letter_code
_entity_poly.pdbx_strand_id
1 'polypeptide(L)'
;VSCCDMAIGAADALFSLSEVRIGLAPAVISPFVVQALGERAAKRYALTAERFDGQRARELGLLAECCSASELDGEAESWISNLLLNSPQAMQASKDLLREVGPGALSPALRRYTENAIARIRVCAEGQEGLNAFLNKRTPAWQESH
;
A
#
# COMPACT_ATOMS: atom_id res chain seq x y z
N VAL A 1 -5.31 5.79 7.60
CA VAL A 1 -3.89 5.56 7.25
C VAL A 1 -3.54 4.08 7.24
N SER A 2 -3.64 3.35 8.36
CA SER A 2 -3.21 1.93 8.42
C SER A 2 -3.98 0.94 7.52
N CYS A 3 -5.11 1.32 6.93
CA CYS A 3 -5.88 0.48 6.01
C CYS A 3 -5.58 0.75 4.53
N CYS A 4 -4.75 1.75 4.23
CA CYS A 4 -4.34 2.07 2.87
C CYS A 4 -3.23 1.12 2.40
N ASP A 5 -3.11 0.87 1.09
CA ASP A 5 -2.00 0.05 0.56
C ASP A 5 -0.65 0.78 0.68
N MET A 6 -0.68 2.11 0.59
CA MET A 6 0.47 3.01 0.72
C MET A 6 -0.01 4.34 1.33
N ALA A 7 0.88 5.04 2.02
CA ALA A 7 0.57 6.34 2.62
C ALA A 7 1.81 7.24 2.62
N ILE A 8 1.62 8.50 2.25
CA ILE A 8 2.56 9.61 2.43
C ILE A 8 1.92 10.64 3.36
N GLY A 9 2.72 11.36 4.14
CA GLY A 9 2.19 12.37 5.05
C GLY A 9 3.19 13.47 5.39
N ALA A 10 2.68 14.58 5.91
CA ALA A 10 3.52 15.68 6.36
C ALA A 10 4.36 15.27 7.58
N ALA A 11 5.59 15.80 7.66
CA ALA A 11 6.53 15.51 8.74
C ALA A 11 5.99 15.92 10.13
N ASP A 12 5.14 16.95 10.18
CA ASP A 12 4.48 17.47 11.38
C ASP A 12 3.10 16.86 11.65
N ALA A 13 2.65 15.88 10.85
CA ALA A 13 1.40 15.17 11.08
C ALA A 13 1.45 14.40 12.42
N LEU A 14 0.38 14.44 13.21
CA LEU A 14 0.33 13.80 14.53
C LEU A 14 -0.56 12.56 14.51
N PHE A 15 -0.04 11.47 15.07
CA PHE A 15 -0.71 10.17 15.19
C PHE A 15 -0.82 9.74 16.66
N SER A 16 -1.88 9.02 17.02
CA SER A 16 -2.06 8.44 18.35
C SER A 16 -3.13 7.35 18.36
N LEU A 17 -2.98 6.36 19.25
CA LEU A 17 -3.99 5.37 19.63
C LEU A 17 -4.46 5.71 21.04
N SER A 18 -5.49 6.54 21.15
CA SER A 18 -5.85 7.24 22.39
C SER A 18 -6.97 6.56 23.19
N GLU A 19 -7.56 5.48 22.66
CA GLU A 19 -8.73 4.80 23.20
C GLU A 19 -8.55 4.37 24.67
N VAL A 20 -7.34 3.97 25.06
CA VAL A 20 -7.05 3.55 26.45
C VAL A 20 -7.23 4.67 27.46
N ARG A 21 -7.13 5.94 27.04
CA ARG A 21 -7.37 7.11 27.92
C ARG A 21 -8.83 7.24 28.33
N ILE A 22 -9.75 6.64 27.58
CA ILE A 22 -11.19 6.65 27.86
C ILE A 22 -11.71 5.26 28.24
N GLY A 23 -10.82 4.35 28.63
CA GLY A 23 -11.19 3.00 29.08
C GLY A 23 -11.57 2.04 27.95
N LEU A 24 -11.17 2.32 26.70
CA LEU A 24 -11.44 1.49 25.53
C LEU A 24 -10.16 0.90 24.95
N ALA A 25 -10.28 -0.20 24.21
CA ALA A 25 -9.19 -0.74 23.40
C ALA A 25 -9.39 -0.33 21.93
N PRO A 26 -8.32 -0.11 21.15
CA PRO A 26 -8.38 0.12 19.71
C PRO A 26 -8.71 -1.17 18.93
N ALA A 27 -9.75 -1.90 19.34
CA ALA A 27 -9.96 -3.31 18.97
C ALA A 27 -10.16 -3.51 17.47
N VAL A 28 -11.06 -2.75 16.83
CA VAL A 28 -11.41 -2.91 15.41
C VAL A 28 -10.26 -2.54 14.49
N ILE A 29 -9.45 -1.55 14.87
CA ILE A 29 -8.33 -1.07 14.04
C ILE A 29 -7.04 -1.85 14.27
N SER A 30 -6.95 -2.63 15.36
CA SER A 30 -5.72 -3.32 15.79
C SER A 30 -5.09 -4.20 14.70
N PRO A 31 -5.83 -5.00 13.91
CA PRO A 31 -5.21 -5.81 12.87
C PRO A 31 -4.43 -4.97 11.85
N PHE A 32 -5.01 -3.86 11.40
CA PHE A 32 -4.41 -2.95 10.41
C PHE A 32 -3.24 -2.18 11.00
N VAL A 33 -3.37 -1.72 12.25
CA VAL A 33 -2.29 -1.02 12.97
C VAL A 33 -1.08 -1.93 13.18
N VAL A 34 -1.31 -3.18 13.60
CA VAL A 34 -0.22 -4.17 13.79
C VAL A 34 0.42 -4.53 12.47
N GLN A 35 -0.36 -4.66 11.39
CA GLN A 35 0.18 -4.91 10.06
C GLN A 35 1.07 -3.75 9.56
N ALA A 36 0.67 -2.50 9.80
CA ALA A 36 1.41 -1.32 9.33
C ALA A 36 2.65 -0.98 10.20
N LEU A 37 2.52 -1.03 11.53
CA LEU A 37 3.57 -0.60 12.46
C LEU A 37 4.46 -1.75 12.97
N GLY A 38 4.01 -2.98 12.79
CA GLY A 38 4.52 -4.13 13.52
C GLY A 38 4.06 -4.17 14.98
N GLU A 39 4.10 -5.38 15.56
CA GLU A 39 3.53 -5.67 16.87
C GLU A 39 4.12 -4.81 18.01
N ARG A 40 5.45 -4.62 18.00
CA ARG A 40 6.14 -3.93 19.10
C ARG A 40 5.79 -2.44 19.15
N ALA A 41 5.77 -1.76 18.02
CA ALA A 41 5.40 -0.35 17.96
C ALA A 41 3.91 -0.16 18.24
N ALA A 42 3.05 -1.00 17.65
CA ALA A 42 1.61 -0.98 17.92
C ALA A 42 1.30 -1.09 19.42
N LYS A 43 1.93 -2.04 20.13
CA LYS A 43 1.77 -2.18 21.59
C LYS A 43 2.20 -0.93 22.35
N ARG A 44 3.37 -0.36 22.03
CA ARG A 44 3.86 0.86 22.68
C ARG A 44 2.84 1.99 22.57
N TYR A 45 2.41 2.33 21.35
CA TYR A 45 1.53 3.47 21.14
C TYR A 45 0.10 3.21 21.62
N ALA A 46 -0.40 1.98 21.53
CA ALA A 46 -1.73 1.62 22.04
C ALA A 46 -1.80 1.67 23.57
N LEU A 47 -0.75 1.27 24.28
CA LEU A 47 -0.74 1.23 25.75
C LEU A 47 -0.40 2.58 26.39
N THR A 48 0.50 3.35 25.78
CA THR A 48 0.90 4.67 26.30
C THR A 48 -0.05 5.78 25.89
N ALA A 49 -0.78 5.60 24.78
CA ALA A 49 -1.53 6.65 24.12
C ALA A 49 -0.71 7.94 23.91
N GLU A 50 0.61 7.82 23.73
CA GLU A 50 1.47 8.94 23.38
C GLU A 50 1.22 9.36 21.92
N ARG A 51 1.59 10.60 21.59
CA ARG A 51 1.57 11.09 20.22
C ARG A 51 2.94 10.90 19.59
N PHE A 52 2.96 10.69 18.28
CA PHE A 52 4.18 10.71 17.49
C PHE A 52 3.92 11.44 16.17
N ASP A 53 5.00 11.98 15.59
CA ASP A 53 4.94 12.81 14.38
C ASP A 53 5.09 11.99 13.08
N GLY A 54 5.03 12.67 11.94
CA GLY A 54 5.13 12.06 10.61
C GLY A 54 6.50 11.46 10.32
N GLN A 55 7.58 12.08 10.83
CA GLN A 55 8.93 11.52 10.72
C GLN A 55 8.99 10.16 11.42
N ARG A 56 8.50 10.10 12.66
CA ARG A 56 8.43 8.85 13.40
C ARG A 56 7.47 7.85 12.75
N ALA A 57 6.35 8.31 12.20
CA ALA A 57 5.43 7.44 11.47
C ALA A 57 6.09 6.77 10.25
N ARG A 58 6.96 7.49 9.54
CA ARG A 58 7.76 6.93 8.44
C ARG A 58 8.76 5.88 8.94
N GLU A 59 9.52 6.19 10.00
CA GLU A 59 10.48 5.24 10.59
C GLU A 59 9.83 3.92 11.03
N LEU A 60 8.57 3.99 11.44
CA LEU A 60 7.78 2.85 11.89
C LEU A 60 7.05 2.10 10.76
N GLY A 61 7.09 2.61 9.53
CA GLY A 61 6.41 2.02 8.37
C GLY A 61 4.92 2.36 8.23
N LEU A 62 4.36 3.23 9.08
CA LEU A 62 2.98 3.71 8.93
C LEU A 62 2.81 4.61 7.71
N LEU A 63 3.85 5.39 7.43
CA LEU A 63 4.00 6.14 6.19
C LEU A 63 5.17 5.54 5.41
N ALA A 64 5.03 5.38 4.10
CA ALA A 64 6.15 5.02 3.23
C ALA A 64 7.12 6.20 3.09
N GLU A 65 6.58 7.41 2.98
CA GLU A 65 7.35 8.65 2.86
C GLU A 65 6.78 9.76 3.74
N CYS A 66 7.64 10.72 4.09
CA CYS A 66 7.21 11.96 4.73
C CYS A 66 8.01 13.14 4.19
N CYS A 67 7.33 14.26 3.99
CA CYS A 67 7.88 15.50 3.44
C CYS A 67 7.38 16.70 4.25
N SER A 68 7.79 17.93 3.91
CA SER A 68 7.14 19.10 4.51
C SER A 68 5.68 19.19 4.07
N ALA A 69 4.84 19.87 4.86
CA ALA A 69 3.43 20.06 4.52
C ALA A 69 3.23 20.78 3.17
N SER A 70 4.14 21.69 2.80
CA SER A 70 4.12 22.41 1.53
C SER A 70 4.48 21.56 0.31
N GLU A 71 5.18 20.43 0.50
CA GLU A 71 5.59 19.54 -0.60
C GLU A 71 4.61 18.38 -0.80
N LEU A 72 3.70 18.15 0.17
CA LEU A 72 2.87 16.94 0.24
C LEU A 72 2.02 16.72 -1.02
N ASP A 73 1.41 17.77 -1.56
CA ASP A 73 0.60 17.66 -2.78
C ASP A 73 1.46 17.29 -4.00
N GLY A 74 2.68 17.82 -4.09
CA GLY A 74 3.60 17.50 -5.18
C GLY A 74 4.09 16.05 -5.12
N GLU A 75 4.41 15.55 -3.93
CA GLU A 75 4.79 14.15 -3.74
C GLU A 75 3.62 13.19 -4.00
N ALA A 76 2.40 13.57 -3.57
CA ALA A 76 1.20 12.81 -3.88
C ALA A 76 0.95 12.75 -5.40
N GLU A 77 1.11 13.87 -6.11
CA GLU A 77 0.97 13.92 -7.57
C GLU A 77 2.03 13.06 -8.28
N SER A 78 3.26 13.03 -7.77
CA SER A 78 4.32 12.12 -8.25
C SER A 78 3.90 10.65 -8.14
N TRP A 79 3.32 10.25 -7.00
CA TRP A 79 2.80 8.89 -6.82
C TRP A 79 1.64 8.59 -7.76
N ILE A 80 0.68 9.51 -7.89
CA ILE A 80 -0.47 9.38 -8.80
C ILE A 80 0.02 9.23 -10.25
N SER A 81 0.93 10.09 -10.69
CA SER A 81 1.53 10.06 -12.02
C SER A 81 2.17 8.69 -12.30
N ASN A 82 2.93 8.14 -11.35
CA ASN A 82 3.51 6.81 -11.49
C ASN A 82 2.45 5.70 -11.57
N LEU A 83 1.36 5.80 -10.79
CA LEU A 83 0.27 4.81 -10.81
C LEU A 83 -0.46 4.81 -12.15
N LEU A 84 -0.72 5.99 -12.74
CA LEU A 84 -1.43 6.16 -14.01
C LEU A 84 -0.67 5.62 -15.23
N LEU A 85 0.63 5.32 -15.10
CA LEU A 85 1.38 4.64 -16.16
C LEU A 85 1.00 3.15 -16.30
N ASN A 86 0.35 2.57 -15.29
CA ASN A 86 0.19 1.12 -15.21
C ASN A 86 -1.18 0.64 -15.70
N SER A 87 -1.23 -0.62 -16.15
CA SER A 87 -2.47 -1.29 -16.52
C SER A 87 -3.42 -1.39 -15.30
N PRO A 88 -4.65 -0.83 -15.37
CA PRO A 88 -5.62 -0.92 -14.27
C PRO A 88 -5.92 -2.36 -13.85
N GLN A 89 -6.06 -3.27 -14.81
CA GLN A 89 -6.33 -4.68 -14.53
C GLN A 89 -5.14 -5.36 -13.86
N ALA A 90 -3.90 -5.05 -14.29
CA ALA A 90 -2.70 -5.59 -13.67
C ALA A 90 -2.51 -5.05 -12.25
N MET A 91 -2.79 -3.78 -12.00
CA MET A 91 -2.75 -3.21 -10.65
C MET A 91 -3.75 -3.88 -9.72
N GLN A 92 -5.01 -4.05 -10.15
CA GLN A 92 -6.03 -4.74 -9.36
C GLN A 92 -5.62 -6.18 -9.06
N ALA A 93 -5.19 -6.94 -10.08
CA ALA A 93 -4.73 -8.31 -9.90
C ALA A 93 -3.51 -8.41 -8.98
N SER A 94 -2.62 -7.43 -9.03
CA SER A 94 -1.44 -7.37 -8.14
C SER A 94 -1.83 -7.12 -6.69
N LYS A 95 -2.81 -6.24 -6.43
CA LYS A 95 -3.33 -6.01 -5.07
C LYS A 95 -3.97 -7.28 -4.49
N ASP A 96 -4.77 -7.97 -5.28
CA ASP A 96 -5.41 -9.22 -4.86
C ASP A 96 -4.36 -10.32 -4.62
N LEU A 97 -3.35 -10.42 -5.49
CA LEU A 97 -2.25 -11.36 -5.36
C LEU A 97 -1.44 -11.13 -4.08
N LEU A 98 -1.05 -9.89 -3.81
CA LEU A 98 -0.25 -9.54 -2.63
C LEU A 98 -1.03 -9.75 -1.33
N ARG A 99 -2.35 -9.53 -1.35
CA ARG A 99 -3.22 -9.84 -0.21
C ARG A 99 -3.25 -11.33 0.10
N GLU A 100 -3.33 -12.18 -0.91
CA GLU A 100 -3.34 -13.63 -0.75
C GLU A 100 -1.98 -14.18 -0.31
N VAL A 101 -0.88 -13.63 -0.85
CA VAL A 101 0.49 -14.03 -0.48
C VAL A 101 0.79 -13.66 0.97
N GLY A 102 0.45 -12.43 1.38
CA GLY A 102 0.70 -11.94 2.74
C GLY A 102 2.12 -12.22 3.25
N PRO A 103 2.32 -12.39 4.57
CA PRO A 103 3.56 -12.90 5.15
C PRO A 103 3.67 -14.45 5.10
N GLY A 104 2.83 -15.12 4.31
CA GLY A 104 2.61 -16.56 4.39
C GLY A 104 3.77 -17.43 3.92
N ALA A 105 3.84 -18.66 4.44
CA ALA A 105 4.74 -19.68 3.92
C ALA A 105 4.28 -20.17 2.53
N LEU A 106 5.24 -20.43 1.64
CA LEU A 106 5.00 -20.98 0.31
C LEU A 106 4.36 -22.38 0.38
N SER A 107 3.04 -22.42 0.37
CA SER A 107 2.27 -23.66 0.30
C SER A 107 2.03 -24.07 -1.16
N PRO A 108 1.81 -25.36 -1.46
CA PRO A 108 1.42 -25.79 -2.80
C PRO A 108 0.13 -25.10 -3.31
N ALA A 109 -0.78 -24.73 -2.42
CA ALA A 109 -1.99 -24.00 -2.77
C ALA A 109 -1.68 -22.55 -3.18
N LEU A 110 -0.86 -21.85 -2.39
CA LEU A 110 -0.43 -20.49 -2.70
C LEU A 110 0.36 -20.45 -4.02
N ARG A 111 1.24 -21.44 -4.24
CA ARG A 111 1.98 -21.57 -5.49
C ARG A 111 1.04 -21.72 -6.70
N ARG A 112 0.03 -22.59 -6.62
CA ARG A 112 -0.97 -22.73 -7.69
C ARG A 112 -1.75 -21.44 -7.91
N TYR A 113 -2.08 -20.72 -6.83
CA TYR A 113 -2.75 -19.43 -6.94
C TYR A 113 -1.90 -18.41 -7.71
N THR A 114 -0.62 -18.26 -7.35
CA THR A 114 0.30 -17.33 -8.02
C THR A 114 0.52 -17.69 -9.49
N GLU A 115 0.67 -18.99 -9.80
CA GLU A 115 0.81 -19.50 -11.17
C GLU A 115 -0.43 -19.19 -12.02
N ASN A 116 -1.62 -19.42 -11.45
CA ASN A 116 -2.88 -19.12 -12.13
C ASN A 116 -3.10 -17.60 -12.31
N ALA A 117 -2.70 -16.79 -11.33
CA ALA A 117 -2.84 -15.33 -11.40
C ALA A 117 -2.04 -14.76 -12.58
N ILE A 118 -0.76 -15.14 -12.71
CA ILE A 118 0.07 -14.68 -13.83
C ILE A 118 -0.41 -15.24 -15.18
N ALA A 119 -0.84 -16.50 -15.23
CA ALA A 119 -1.37 -17.09 -16.45
C ALA A 119 -2.61 -16.34 -16.96
N ARG A 120 -3.54 -15.99 -16.06
CA ARG A 120 -4.76 -15.23 -16.40
C ARG A 120 -4.46 -13.82 -16.87
N ILE A 121 -3.65 -13.07 -16.13
CA ILE A 121 -3.37 -11.67 -16.49
C ILE A 121 -2.52 -11.56 -17.76
N ARG A 122 -1.70 -12.57 -18.08
CA ARG A 122 -0.87 -12.54 -19.29
C ARG A 122 -1.69 -12.64 -20.58
N VAL A 123 -2.81 -13.35 -20.55
CA VAL A 123 -3.68 -13.57 -21.73
C VAL A 123 -4.88 -12.64 -21.79
N CYS A 124 -5.06 -11.74 -20.81
CA CYS A 124 -6.12 -10.75 -20.85
C CYS A 124 -5.83 -9.63 -21.87
N ALA A 125 -6.83 -8.80 -22.15
CA ALA A 125 -6.72 -7.71 -23.12
C ALA A 125 -5.58 -6.74 -22.78
N GLU A 126 -5.50 -6.23 -21.55
CA GLU A 126 -4.42 -5.33 -21.12
C GLU A 126 -3.05 -6.02 -21.10
N GLY A 127 -2.99 -7.30 -20.76
CA GLY A 127 -1.75 -8.08 -20.80
C GLY A 127 -1.19 -8.25 -22.21
N GLN A 128 -2.06 -8.56 -23.19
CA GLN A 128 -1.67 -8.65 -24.60
C GLN A 128 -1.29 -7.29 -25.17
N GLU A 129 -2.05 -6.25 -24.85
CA GLU A 129 -1.77 -4.87 -25.25
C GLU A 129 -0.43 -4.39 -24.72
N GLY A 130 -0.15 -4.59 -23.42
CA GLY A 130 1.11 -4.19 -22.80
C GLY A 130 2.32 -4.89 -23.40
N LEU A 131 2.22 -6.21 -23.61
CA LEU A 131 3.28 -6.97 -24.28
C LEU A 131 3.52 -6.47 -25.70
N ASN A 132 2.45 -6.23 -26.47
CA ASN A 132 2.56 -5.71 -27.82
C ASN A 132 3.16 -4.29 -27.85
N ALA A 133 2.69 -3.41 -26.97
CA ALA A 133 3.17 -2.03 -26.85
C ALA A 133 4.67 -1.99 -26.53
N PHE A 134 5.09 -2.80 -25.55
CA PHE A 134 6.49 -2.96 -25.17
C PHE A 134 7.37 -3.47 -26.34
N LEU A 135 6.95 -4.54 -27.02
CA LEU A 135 7.70 -5.11 -28.15
C LEU A 135 7.82 -4.14 -29.33
N ASN A 136 6.78 -3.34 -29.57
CA ASN A 136 6.75 -2.35 -30.66
C ASN A 136 7.23 -0.96 -30.26
N LYS A 137 7.72 -0.78 -29.02
CA LYS A 137 8.21 0.51 -28.48
C LYS A 137 7.20 1.65 -28.62
N ARG A 138 5.94 1.36 -28.38
CA ARG A 138 4.86 2.35 -28.35
C ARG A 138 4.26 2.45 -26.95
N THR A 139 3.55 3.54 -26.70
CA THR A 139 2.74 3.72 -25.51
C THR A 139 1.56 2.73 -25.53
N PRO A 140 1.23 2.08 -24.40
CA PRO A 140 0.04 1.24 -24.32
C PRO A 140 -1.24 2.08 -24.23
N ALA A 141 -2.34 1.55 -24.74
CA ALA A 141 -3.61 2.30 -24.89
C ALA A 141 -4.15 2.92 -23.59
N TRP A 142 -3.93 2.30 -22.42
CA TRP A 142 -4.39 2.83 -21.14
C TRP A 142 -3.68 4.13 -20.73
N GLN A 143 -2.50 4.43 -21.28
CA GLN A 143 -1.82 5.71 -21.04
C GLN A 143 -2.27 6.83 -21.99
N GLU A 144 -2.97 6.51 -23.09
CA GLU A 144 -3.46 7.52 -24.04
C GLU A 144 -4.78 8.17 -23.59
N SER A 145 -5.42 7.63 -22.56
CA SER A 145 -6.77 7.98 -22.11
C SER A 145 -6.81 8.98 -20.93
N HIS A 146 -5.67 9.57 -20.57
CA HIS A 146 -5.50 10.43 -19.40
C HIS A 146 -5.00 11.82 -19.77
#